data_AF-A0A961NPM9-F1
#
_entry.id   AF-A0A961NPM9-F1
#
_cell.length_a   1.000
_cell.length_b   1.000
_cell.length_c   1.000
_cell.angle_alpha   90.00
_cell.angle_beta   90.00
_cell.angle_gamma   90.00
#
_symmetry.space_group_name_H-M   'P 1'
#
loop_
_entity.id
_entity.type
_entity.pdbx_description
1 polymer ?
#
loop_
_entity_poly.entity_id
_entity_poly.type
_entity_poly.pdbx_seq_one_letter_code
_entity_poly.pdbx_strand_id
1 'polypeptide(L)'
;MNTISGGTIHIDSNTITGNVLESINSVGGGIALWANSAYNNDIRVVNNQISGNEAAFSGGIQCRWTRAEIINNTIISNTAGNSGGGMRVDTGAEIAVANTIFWNNNALTGPQIYLGGGTLAVAYSDVEGGWSGEGNIDADPLVEGDSLTNASPAIGAGALEYDFGGGVVLHSPEFDINGRMRPYPAGTNPDMGARESKLGAPDAIEP
;
A
#
# COMPACT_ATOMS: atom_id res chain seq x y z
N MET A 1 17.85 1.97 6.69
CA MET A 1 17.19 0.66 6.79
C MET A 1 16.72 0.47 8.22
N ASN A 2 15.42 0.58 8.47
CA ASN A 2 14.84 0.21 9.75
C ASN A 2 14.51 -1.28 9.68
N THR A 3 15.38 -2.14 10.21
CA THR A 3 15.15 -3.58 10.30
C THR A 3 14.57 -3.87 11.69
N ILE A 4 13.35 -4.39 11.79
CA ILE A 4 12.71 -4.74 13.08
C ILE A 4 12.34 -6.23 13.02
N SER A 5 12.77 -7.02 14.02
CA SER A 5 12.52 -8.45 14.12
C SER A 5 11.81 -8.82 15.43
N GLY A 6 10.62 -9.45 15.31
CA GLY A 6 9.84 -10.03 16.41
C GLY A 6 8.92 -9.04 17.16
N GLY A 7 7.67 -9.47 17.44
CA GLY A 7 6.67 -8.68 18.15
C GLY A 7 5.57 -8.08 17.25
N THR A 8 4.65 -7.32 17.86
CA THR A 8 3.70 -6.46 17.15
C THR A 8 4.45 -5.29 16.54
N ILE A 9 4.36 -5.09 15.23
CA ILE A 9 5.00 -3.98 14.51
C ILE A 9 3.93 -3.25 13.73
N HIS A 10 3.55 -2.06 14.20
CA HIS A 10 2.65 -1.19 13.46
C HIS A 10 3.42 0.02 12.95
N ILE A 11 3.37 0.23 11.64
CA ILE A 11 3.88 1.42 10.96
C ILE A 11 2.65 2.20 10.55
N ASP A 12 2.25 3.18 11.37
CA ASP A 12 1.01 3.93 11.18
C ASP A 12 1.25 5.41 10.94
N SER A 13 0.57 5.96 9.93
CA SER A 13 0.47 7.41 9.71
C SER A 13 1.82 8.12 9.53
N ASN A 14 2.75 7.51 8.78
CA ASN A 14 4.07 8.08 8.47
C ASN A 14 4.16 8.58 7.02
N THR A 15 5.00 9.58 6.80
CA THR A 15 5.53 9.91 5.46
C THR A 15 6.95 9.34 5.33
N ILE A 16 7.12 8.37 4.43
CA ILE A 16 8.39 7.67 4.18
C ILE A 16 8.79 7.98 2.74
N THR A 17 9.69 8.95 2.58
CA THR A 17 10.01 9.48 1.25
C THR A 17 11.49 9.78 1.04
N GLY A 18 11.94 9.67 -0.21
CA GLY A 18 13.28 10.09 -0.64
C GLY A 18 14.42 9.23 -0.10
N ASN A 19 14.14 8.02 0.37
CA ASN A 19 15.20 7.11 0.81
C ASN A 19 15.85 6.44 -0.40
N VAL A 20 17.18 6.59 -0.54
CA VAL A 20 17.94 6.02 -1.66
C VAL A 20 18.98 5.04 -1.13
N LEU A 21 18.96 3.80 -1.61
CA LEU A 21 19.93 2.77 -1.28
C LEU A 21 20.75 2.37 -2.51
N GLU A 22 21.98 2.90 -2.60
CA GLU A 22 22.85 2.80 -3.79
C GLU A 22 23.50 1.40 -4.01
N SER A 23 23.40 0.49 -3.04
CA SER A 23 23.99 -0.85 -3.21
C SER A 23 23.20 -1.69 -4.21
N ILE A 24 23.90 -2.41 -5.10
CA ILE A 24 23.28 -3.32 -6.09
C ILE A 24 22.47 -4.49 -5.48
N ASN A 25 22.63 -4.73 -4.17
CA ASN A 25 21.90 -5.74 -3.42
C ASN A 25 20.95 -5.12 -2.39
N SER A 26 20.66 -3.81 -2.49
CA SER A 26 19.76 -3.13 -1.55
C SER A 26 18.31 -3.57 -1.75
N VAL A 27 17.58 -3.67 -0.64
CA VAL A 27 16.16 -4.03 -0.59
C VAL A 27 15.41 -3.05 0.30
N GLY A 28 14.15 -2.78 -0.05
CA GLY A 28 13.22 -2.02 0.79
C GLY A 28 13.67 -0.57 0.96
N GLY A 29 13.68 0.19 -0.14
CA GLY A 29 14.07 1.61 -0.15
C GLY A 29 13.32 2.41 0.92
N GLY A 30 12.00 2.22 1.04
CA GLY A 30 11.18 2.75 2.12
C GLY A 30 11.12 1.84 3.35
N ILE A 31 10.51 0.66 3.22
CA ILE A 31 10.24 -0.29 4.31
C ILE A 31 10.80 -1.67 3.95
N ALA A 32 11.46 -2.32 4.90
CA ALA A 32 11.86 -3.72 4.80
C ALA A 32 11.22 -4.54 5.94
N LEU A 33 10.23 -5.35 5.60
CA LEU A 33 9.57 -6.30 6.50
C LEU A 33 10.22 -7.67 6.36
N TRP A 34 11.03 -8.03 7.36
CA TRP A 34 11.77 -9.28 7.40
C TRP A 34 11.66 -9.90 8.80
N ALA A 35 10.60 -10.68 9.02
CA ALA A 35 10.27 -11.19 10.34
C ALA A 35 9.91 -12.67 10.28
N ASN A 36 10.89 -13.55 10.53
CA ASN A 36 10.79 -15.01 10.44
C ASN A 36 9.35 -15.55 10.63
N SER A 37 8.77 -16.08 9.54
CA SER A 37 7.39 -16.55 9.41
C SER A 37 6.99 -17.66 10.38
N ALA A 38 7.93 -18.23 11.13
CA ALA A 38 7.65 -19.17 12.22
C ALA A 38 6.92 -18.54 13.42
N TYR A 39 6.84 -17.21 13.48
CA TYR A 39 6.13 -16.47 14.51
C TYR A 39 4.87 -15.82 13.92
N ASN A 40 3.74 -15.89 14.64
CA ASN A 40 2.57 -15.04 14.37
C ASN A 40 2.99 -13.59 14.63
N ASN A 41 3.49 -12.93 13.58
CA ASN A 41 3.86 -11.53 13.65
C ASN A 41 2.64 -10.71 13.25
N ASP A 42 2.10 -9.97 14.22
CA ASP A 42 1.06 -8.95 13.99
C ASP A 42 1.75 -7.71 13.42
N ILE A 43 1.93 -7.72 12.09
CA ILE A 43 2.60 -6.63 11.37
C ILE A 43 1.56 -5.90 10.54
N ARG A 44 1.43 -4.60 10.78
CA ARG A 44 0.49 -3.73 10.07
C ARG A 44 1.23 -2.54 9.50
N VAL A 45 1.00 -2.24 8.23
CA VAL A 45 1.45 -1.01 7.58
C VAL A 45 0.19 -0.25 7.18
N VAL A 46 -0.09 0.85 7.87
CA VAL A 46 -1.39 1.53 7.79
C VAL A 46 -1.23 3.04 7.60
N ASN A 47 -2.04 3.66 6.75
CA ASN A 47 -2.09 5.11 6.61
C ASN A 47 -0.77 5.79 6.24
N ASN A 48 0.16 5.10 5.58
CA ASN A 48 1.44 5.70 5.22
C ASN A 48 1.42 6.29 3.82
N GLN A 49 2.12 7.42 3.67
CA GLN A 49 2.55 7.94 2.37
C GLN A 49 3.97 7.41 2.11
N ILE A 50 4.12 6.53 1.12
CA ILE A 50 5.40 5.89 0.78
C ILE A 50 5.75 6.27 -0.65
N SER A 51 6.66 7.22 -0.83
CA SER A 51 6.91 7.80 -2.16
C SER A 51 8.34 8.19 -2.45
N GLY A 52 8.75 8.07 -3.72
CA GLY A 52 10.08 8.53 -4.14
C GLY A 52 11.25 7.79 -3.49
N ASN A 53 11.03 6.56 -3.00
CA ASN A 53 12.09 5.73 -2.45
C ASN A 53 12.73 4.89 -3.55
N GLU A 54 14.04 4.67 -3.47
CA GLU A 54 14.84 3.99 -4.48
C GLU A 54 15.74 2.90 -3.87
N ALA A 55 15.71 1.71 -4.49
CA ALA A 55 16.59 0.60 -4.15
C ALA A 55 16.88 -0.29 -5.39
N ALA A 56 17.81 -1.24 -5.28
CA ALA A 56 18.04 -2.21 -6.34
C ALA A 56 16.84 -3.16 -6.51
N PHE A 57 16.25 -3.58 -5.40
CA PHE A 57 15.02 -4.35 -5.34
C PHE A 57 14.06 -3.66 -4.38
N SER A 58 12.78 -3.61 -4.73
CA SER A 58 11.76 -3.09 -3.83
C SER A 58 11.95 -1.62 -3.41
N GLY A 59 11.54 -0.67 -4.23
CA GLY A 59 11.64 0.76 -3.93
C GLY A 59 10.81 1.15 -2.72
N GLY A 60 9.54 0.76 -2.67
CA GLY A 60 8.62 1.03 -1.58
C GLY A 60 8.75 0.04 -0.41
N ILE A 61 8.06 -1.11 -0.50
CA ILE A 61 7.94 -2.09 0.60
C ILE A 61 8.47 -3.46 0.19
N GLN A 62 9.50 -3.94 0.89
CA GLN A 62 9.96 -5.32 0.78
C GLN A 62 9.31 -6.20 1.83
N CYS A 63 8.73 -7.32 1.42
CA CYS A 63 8.19 -8.35 2.31
C CYS A 63 8.94 -9.67 2.10
N ARG A 64 9.50 -10.26 3.16
CA ARG A 64 10.17 -11.56 3.08
C ARG A 64 10.07 -12.34 4.39
N TRP A 65 9.71 -13.62 4.29
CA TRP A 65 9.47 -14.50 5.44
C TRP A 65 8.62 -13.82 6.51
N THR A 66 7.51 -13.17 6.15
CA THR A 66 6.71 -12.33 7.06
C THR A 66 5.23 -12.48 6.77
N ARG A 67 4.36 -12.34 7.78
CA ARG A 67 2.93 -12.14 7.57
C ARG A 67 2.61 -10.68 7.89
N ALA A 68 1.91 -9.97 7.00
CA ALA A 68 1.59 -8.56 7.23
C ALA A 68 0.29 -8.13 6.55
N GLU A 69 -0.38 -7.17 7.17
CA GLU A 69 -1.55 -6.47 6.66
C GLU A 69 -1.15 -5.07 6.19
N ILE A 70 -1.50 -4.72 4.96
CA ILE A 70 -1.18 -3.41 4.36
C ILE A 70 -2.50 -2.72 4.02
N ILE A 71 -2.83 -1.66 4.75
CA ILE A 71 -4.17 -1.06 4.72
C ILE A 71 -4.08 0.44 4.51
N ASN A 72 -4.85 1.00 3.59
CA ASN A 72 -4.96 2.45 3.43
C ASN A 72 -3.59 3.15 3.28
N ASN A 73 -2.69 2.64 2.43
CA ASN A 73 -1.42 3.32 2.12
C ASN A 73 -1.48 3.96 0.74
N THR A 74 -0.69 5.01 0.54
CA THR A 74 -0.42 5.57 -0.79
C THR A 74 1.02 5.28 -1.14
N ILE A 75 1.25 4.34 -2.06
CA ILE A 75 2.57 3.83 -2.46
C ILE A 75 2.80 4.26 -3.91
N ILE A 76 3.50 5.39 -4.11
CA ILE A 76 3.57 6.07 -5.40
C ILE A 76 4.98 6.51 -5.76
N SER A 77 5.35 6.44 -7.04
CA SER A 77 6.63 6.97 -7.53
C SER A 77 7.87 6.38 -6.86
N ASN A 78 7.80 5.15 -6.34
CA ASN A 78 8.97 4.43 -5.84
C ASN A 78 9.66 3.69 -6.99
N THR A 79 10.99 3.59 -6.94
CA THR A 79 11.80 3.02 -8.01
C THR A 79 12.60 1.82 -7.50
N ALA A 80 12.55 0.72 -8.25
CA ALA A 80 13.45 -0.41 -8.09
C ALA A 80 14.27 -0.63 -9.36
N GLY A 81 15.57 -0.80 -9.24
CA GLY A 81 16.44 -1.09 -10.39
C GLY A 81 16.09 -2.40 -11.11
N ASN A 82 15.51 -3.37 -10.39
CA ASN A 82 15.14 -4.67 -10.94
C ASN A 82 13.64 -4.96 -10.87
N SER A 83 13.05 -5.00 -9.67
CA SER A 83 11.67 -5.48 -9.52
C SER A 83 10.98 -4.97 -8.26
N GLY A 84 9.65 -4.84 -8.34
CA GLY A 84 8.80 -4.44 -7.24
C GLY A 84 8.95 -2.96 -6.87
N GLY A 85 8.83 -2.04 -7.82
CA GLY A 85 8.99 -0.60 -7.56
C GLY A 85 8.19 -0.15 -6.33
N GLY A 86 6.89 -0.48 -6.29
CA GLY A 86 6.01 -0.24 -5.16
C GLY A 86 6.17 -1.26 -4.05
N MET A 87 5.98 -2.55 -4.35
CA MET A 87 6.12 -3.64 -3.39
C MET A 87 6.71 -4.91 -3.98
N ARG A 88 7.54 -5.59 -3.19
CA ARG A 88 8.05 -6.92 -3.51
C ARG A 88 7.65 -7.93 -2.44
N VAL A 89 7.01 -9.02 -2.86
CA VAL A 89 6.54 -10.11 -1.98
C VAL A 89 7.36 -11.37 -2.27
N ASP A 90 8.38 -11.61 -1.46
CA ASP A 90 9.32 -12.72 -1.63
C ASP A 90 8.94 -13.96 -0.82
N THR A 91 9.74 -15.01 -0.99
CA THR A 91 9.60 -16.31 -0.33
C THR A 91 9.23 -16.20 1.16
N GLY A 92 8.21 -16.97 1.53
CA GLY A 92 7.69 -17.06 2.90
C GLY A 92 6.94 -15.82 3.37
N ALA A 93 6.72 -14.83 2.50
CA ALA A 93 5.81 -13.73 2.80
C ALA A 93 4.35 -14.13 2.51
N GLU A 94 3.44 -13.75 3.40
CA GLU A 94 1.99 -13.89 3.25
C GLU A 94 1.34 -12.53 3.54
N ILE A 95 0.86 -11.86 2.49
CA ILE A 95 0.45 -10.45 2.56
C ILE A 95 -1.02 -10.30 2.17
N ALA A 96 -1.77 -9.56 2.97
CA ALA A 96 -3.10 -9.10 2.63
C ALA A 96 -3.10 -7.58 2.49
N VAL A 97 -3.70 -7.08 1.41
CA VAL A 97 -3.71 -5.65 1.05
C VAL A 97 -5.14 -5.18 0.83
N ALA A 98 -5.53 -4.09 1.49
CA ALA A 98 -6.81 -3.44 1.26
C ALA A 98 -6.68 -1.91 1.18
N ASN A 99 -7.59 -1.27 0.43
CA ASN A 99 -7.73 0.19 0.37
C ASN A 99 -6.42 0.93 0.01
N THR A 100 -5.50 0.30 -0.73
CA THR A 100 -4.15 0.84 -0.93
C THR A 100 -3.97 1.26 -2.39
N ILE A 101 -3.27 2.37 -2.62
CA ILE A 101 -2.93 2.86 -3.95
C ILE A 101 -1.50 2.45 -4.28
N PHE A 102 -1.31 1.75 -5.40
CA PHE A 102 -0.02 1.50 -6.04
C PHE A 102 -0.02 2.13 -7.44
N TRP A 103 0.64 3.27 -7.57
CA TRP A 103 0.60 4.02 -8.82
C TRP A 103 1.96 4.58 -9.20
N ASN A 104 2.26 4.68 -10.50
CA ASN A 104 3.47 5.33 -11.02
C ASN A 104 4.79 4.85 -10.37
N ASN A 105 4.81 3.66 -9.77
CA ASN A 105 6.05 3.04 -9.33
C ASN A 105 6.80 2.48 -10.54
N ASN A 106 8.12 2.37 -10.46
CA ASN A 106 8.96 1.97 -11.58
C ASN A 106 9.86 0.78 -11.23
N ALA A 107 9.90 -0.23 -12.09
CA ALA A 107 10.86 -1.31 -12.05
C ALA A 107 10.91 -2.05 -13.39
N LEU A 108 11.96 -2.84 -13.66
CA LEU A 108 12.04 -3.67 -14.87
C LEU A 108 10.97 -4.77 -14.89
N THR A 109 10.53 -5.25 -13.73
CA THR A 109 9.49 -6.29 -13.64
C THR A 109 8.61 -6.07 -12.42
N GLY A 110 7.29 -6.09 -12.60
CA GLY A 110 6.32 -5.81 -11.53
C GLY A 110 6.54 -4.42 -10.93
N PRO A 111 6.35 -3.34 -11.71
CA PRO A 111 6.59 -1.97 -11.24
C PRO A 111 5.75 -1.62 -10.02
N GLN A 112 4.45 -1.94 -10.02
CA GLN A 112 3.60 -1.75 -8.86
C GLN A 112 3.86 -2.81 -7.79
N ILE A 113 3.72 -4.07 -8.18
CA ILE A 113 3.86 -5.22 -7.29
C ILE A 113 4.61 -6.33 -8.02
N TYR A 114 5.61 -6.93 -7.35
CA TYR A 114 6.30 -8.11 -7.83
C TYR A 114 6.14 -9.29 -6.86
N LEU A 115 5.69 -10.44 -7.38
CA LEU A 115 5.59 -11.71 -6.65
C LEU A 115 6.85 -12.55 -6.88
N GLY A 116 7.75 -12.59 -5.90
CA GLY A 116 9.00 -13.36 -5.90
C GLY A 116 8.91 -14.71 -5.19
N GLY A 117 7.70 -15.22 -4.96
CA GLY A 117 7.47 -16.53 -4.34
C GLY A 117 6.79 -16.50 -2.96
N GLY A 118 6.27 -15.35 -2.53
CA GLY A 118 5.30 -15.28 -1.44
C GLY A 118 3.85 -15.31 -1.95
N THR A 119 2.89 -15.23 -1.03
CA THR A 119 1.45 -15.13 -1.34
C THR A 119 0.96 -13.72 -1.09
N LEU A 120 0.04 -13.27 -1.94
CA LEU A 120 -0.55 -11.94 -1.89
C LEU A 120 -2.02 -12.02 -2.24
N ALA A 121 -2.85 -11.41 -1.40
CA ALA A 121 -4.25 -11.11 -1.70
C ALA A 121 -4.45 -9.60 -1.65
N VAL A 122 -5.16 -9.05 -2.64
CA VAL A 122 -5.42 -7.61 -2.77
C VAL A 122 -6.89 -7.41 -3.02
N ALA A 123 -7.54 -6.50 -2.29
CA ALA A 123 -8.93 -6.12 -2.50
C ALA A 123 -9.10 -4.60 -2.30
N TYR A 124 -10.14 -4.02 -2.88
CA TYR A 124 -10.49 -2.61 -2.79
C TYR A 124 -9.28 -1.68 -2.93
N SER A 125 -8.36 -1.99 -3.83
CA SER A 125 -7.10 -1.26 -4.03
C SER A 125 -6.98 -0.79 -5.46
N ASP A 126 -6.29 0.33 -5.65
CA ASP A 126 -6.02 0.90 -6.96
C ASP A 126 -4.60 0.52 -7.36
N VAL A 127 -4.46 -0.27 -8.42
CA VAL A 127 -3.16 -0.81 -8.86
C VAL A 127 -3.00 -0.53 -10.33
N GLU A 128 -2.01 0.28 -10.70
CA GLU A 128 -1.71 0.61 -12.09
C GLU A 128 -1.40 -0.67 -12.90
N GLY A 129 -2.12 -0.85 -14.01
CA GLY A 129 -2.07 -2.05 -14.85
C GLY A 129 -2.94 -3.22 -14.33
N GLY A 130 -3.68 -2.98 -13.25
CA GLY A 130 -4.66 -3.89 -12.66
C GLY A 130 -4.09 -4.96 -11.75
N TRP A 131 -4.92 -5.43 -10.81
CA TRP A 131 -4.66 -6.60 -9.98
C TRP A 131 -5.95 -7.35 -9.67
N SER A 132 -5.93 -8.68 -9.74
CA SER A 132 -7.11 -9.50 -9.46
C SER A 132 -7.55 -9.39 -8.00
N GLY A 133 -8.83 -9.12 -7.77
CA GLY A 133 -9.42 -9.05 -6.43
C GLY A 133 -10.73 -8.31 -6.44
N GLU A 134 -11.54 -8.48 -5.40
CA GLU A 134 -12.80 -7.76 -5.27
C GLU A 134 -12.55 -6.26 -5.06
N GLY A 135 -13.32 -5.41 -5.75
CA GLY A 135 -13.25 -3.95 -5.60
C GLY A 135 -11.95 -3.30 -6.09
N ASN A 136 -10.99 -4.06 -6.64
CA ASN A 136 -9.78 -3.45 -7.20
C ASN A 136 -10.10 -2.66 -8.46
N ILE A 137 -9.40 -1.54 -8.63
CA ILE A 137 -9.51 -0.67 -9.79
C ILE A 137 -8.13 -0.46 -10.44
N ASP A 138 -8.16 0.01 -11.68
CA ASP A 138 -6.98 0.42 -12.46
C ASP A 138 -7.36 1.73 -13.16
N ALA A 139 -7.25 2.83 -12.42
CA ALA A 139 -7.60 4.16 -12.90
C ALA A 139 -6.69 5.17 -12.23
N ASP A 140 -6.21 6.18 -12.97
CA ASP A 140 -5.32 7.18 -12.39
C ASP A 140 -5.92 7.78 -11.11
N PRO A 141 -5.28 7.61 -9.94
CA PRO A 141 -5.81 8.08 -8.67
C PRO A 141 -5.81 9.60 -8.58
N LEU A 142 -5.24 10.32 -9.56
CA LEU A 142 -5.18 11.78 -9.60
C LEU A 142 -4.65 12.34 -8.27
N VAL A 143 -3.47 11.85 -7.87
CA VAL A 143 -2.77 12.31 -6.65
C VAL A 143 -1.99 13.58 -6.97
N GLU A 144 -2.34 14.68 -6.32
CA GLU A 144 -1.60 15.94 -6.37
C GLU A 144 -0.90 16.19 -5.03
N GLY A 145 0.44 16.20 -5.07
CA GLY A 145 1.26 16.18 -3.85
C GLY A 145 1.03 14.87 -3.11
N ASP A 146 0.37 14.93 -1.95
CA ASP A 146 0.02 13.75 -1.15
C ASP A 146 -1.50 13.49 -1.08
N SER A 147 -2.33 14.23 -1.82
CA SER A 147 -3.81 14.16 -1.68
C SER A 147 -4.50 13.83 -3.00
N LEU A 148 -5.65 13.17 -2.91
CA LEU A 148 -6.54 12.95 -4.05
C LEU A 148 -7.15 14.28 -4.49
N THR A 149 -7.18 14.53 -5.80
CA THR A 149 -8.04 15.60 -6.34
C THR A 149 -9.51 15.20 -6.23
N ASN A 150 -10.41 16.18 -6.33
CA ASN A 150 -11.86 15.94 -6.26
C ASN A 150 -12.38 14.97 -7.33
N ALA A 151 -11.70 14.85 -8.48
CA ALA A 151 -12.10 13.97 -9.57
C ALA A 151 -11.53 12.55 -9.43
N SER A 152 -10.77 12.27 -8.38
CA SER A 152 -10.07 11.01 -8.20
C SER A 152 -11.04 9.82 -8.10
N PRO A 153 -10.85 8.75 -8.89
CA PRO A 153 -11.67 7.54 -8.82
C PRO A 153 -11.47 6.76 -7.51
N ALA A 154 -10.43 7.07 -6.74
CA ALA A 154 -10.16 6.44 -5.44
C ALA A 154 -11.09 6.96 -4.32
N ILE A 155 -11.79 8.08 -4.54
CA ILE A 155 -12.72 8.65 -3.56
C ILE A 155 -13.96 7.76 -3.39
N GLY A 156 -14.21 7.30 -2.17
CA GLY A 156 -15.33 6.42 -1.82
C GLY A 156 -15.27 5.02 -2.43
N ALA A 157 -14.12 4.63 -2.99
CA ALA A 157 -13.96 3.34 -3.67
C ALA A 157 -13.42 2.23 -2.75
N GLY A 158 -12.96 2.58 -1.54
CA GLY A 158 -12.51 1.63 -0.54
C GLY A 158 -13.66 0.91 0.19
N ALA A 159 -13.31 -0.01 1.07
CA ALA A 159 -14.24 -0.73 1.95
C ALA A 159 -13.92 -0.50 3.43
N LEU A 160 -14.95 -0.44 4.27
CA LEU A 160 -14.78 -0.37 5.73
C LEU A 160 -14.18 -1.66 6.30
N GLU A 161 -14.53 -2.79 5.71
CA GLU A 161 -14.08 -4.13 6.10
C GLU A 161 -14.06 -5.03 4.88
N TYR A 162 -13.10 -5.95 4.82
CA TYR A 162 -13.11 -7.05 3.86
C TYR A 162 -12.52 -8.34 4.46
N ASP A 163 -13.23 -9.44 4.26
CA ASP A 163 -12.83 -10.80 4.68
C ASP A 163 -12.18 -11.55 3.51
N PHE A 164 -10.88 -11.81 3.61
CA PHE A 164 -10.13 -12.61 2.63
C PHE A 164 -10.35 -14.12 2.80
N GLY A 165 -11.14 -14.52 3.80
CA GLY A 165 -11.28 -15.90 4.24
C GLY A 165 -10.08 -16.36 5.08
N GLY A 166 -10.17 -17.58 5.61
CA GLY A 166 -9.08 -18.17 6.41
C GLY A 166 -8.80 -17.43 7.73
N GLY A 167 -9.72 -16.57 8.17
CA GLY A 167 -9.57 -15.75 9.38
C GLY A 167 -8.82 -14.43 9.17
N VAL A 168 -8.57 -14.02 7.92
CA VAL A 168 -7.92 -12.74 7.60
C VAL A 168 -8.98 -11.71 7.23
N VAL A 169 -9.32 -10.83 8.18
CA VAL A 169 -10.28 -9.75 8.00
C VAL A 169 -9.57 -8.42 8.20
N LEU A 170 -9.58 -7.57 7.17
CA LEU A 170 -8.97 -6.24 7.25
C LEU A 170 -10.05 -5.19 7.47
N HIS A 171 -9.81 -4.28 8.42
CA HIS A 171 -10.68 -3.14 8.69
C HIS A 171 -9.96 -1.84 8.31
N SER A 172 -10.66 -0.93 7.64
CA SER A 172 -10.17 0.43 7.45
C SER A 172 -10.04 1.12 8.82
N PRO A 173 -8.94 1.83 9.09
CA PRO A 173 -8.75 2.52 10.36
C PRO A 173 -9.69 3.73 10.45
N GLU A 174 -10.12 4.06 11.68
CA GLU A 174 -11.09 5.13 11.97
C GLU A 174 -10.64 6.51 11.49
N PHE A 175 -9.33 6.74 11.42
CA PHE A 175 -8.75 8.02 10.99
C PHE A 175 -7.72 7.83 9.88
N ASP A 176 -7.61 8.82 9.00
CA ASP A 176 -6.55 8.93 7.99
C ASP A 176 -5.23 9.45 8.59
N ILE A 177 -4.20 9.60 7.75
CA ILE A 177 -2.87 10.11 8.17
C ILE A 177 -2.92 11.53 8.80
N ASN A 178 -3.96 12.33 8.51
CA ASN A 178 -4.15 13.67 9.06
C ASN A 178 -5.13 13.73 10.24
N GLY A 179 -5.68 12.58 10.66
CA GLY A 179 -6.71 12.53 11.70
C GLY A 179 -8.13 12.87 11.20
N ARG A 180 -8.41 12.86 9.89
CA ARG A 180 -9.78 12.91 9.37
C ARG A 180 -10.44 11.55 9.56
N MET A 181 -11.69 11.55 10.03
CA MET A 181 -12.46 10.32 10.20
C MET A 181 -12.65 9.58 8.86
N ARG A 182 -12.73 8.26 8.91
CA ARG A 182 -13.21 7.41 7.82
C ARG A 182 -14.51 6.70 8.21
N PRO A 183 -15.46 6.55 7.28
CA PRO A 183 -15.52 7.21 5.99
C PRO A 183 -15.88 8.70 6.16
N TYR A 184 -15.46 9.56 5.23
CA TYR A 184 -15.89 10.96 5.21
C TYR A 184 -16.41 11.40 3.83
N PRO A 185 -17.61 12.02 3.75
CA PRO A 185 -18.57 12.27 4.84
C PRO A 185 -19.15 10.99 5.48
N ALA A 186 -19.66 11.09 6.70
CA ALA A 186 -20.26 9.94 7.37
C ALA A 186 -21.40 9.33 6.55
N GLY A 187 -21.41 8.00 6.43
CA GLY A 187 -22.40 7.26 5.63
C GLY A 187 -21.96 6.95 4.19
N THR A 188 -20.77 7.37 3.78
CA THR A 188 -20.13 6.91 2.51
C THR A 188 -19.19 5.75 2.75
N ASN A 189 -18.45 5.34 1.72
CA ASN A 189 -17.31 4.42 1.83
C ASN A 189 -16.02 5.21 2.06
N PRO A 190 -14.97 4.58 2.63
CA PRO A 190 -13.67 5.21 2.78
C PRO A 190 -12.99 5.37 1.42
N ASP A 191 -12.07 6.33 1.34
CA ASP A 191 -11.20 6.45 0.18
C ASP A 191 -10.13 5.36 0.19
N MET A 192 -9.68 4.98 -1.02
CA MET A 192 -8.41 4.27 -1.14
C MET A 192 -7.25 5.23 -0.87
N GLY A 193 -6.17 4.72 -0.27
CA GLY A 193 -4.98 5.50 0.07
C GLY A 193 -4.94 6.00 1.51
N ALA A 194 -3.88 6.75 1.81
CA ALA A 194 -3.53 7.22 3.15
C ALA A 194 -4.34 8.41 3.65
N ARG A 195 -4.95 9.18 2.74
CA ARG A 195 -5.72 10.39 3.05
C ARG A 195 -7.16 10.23 2.63
N GLU A 196 -8.06 10.71 3.46
CA GLU A 196 -9.49 10.79 3.17
C GLU A 196 -9.82 12.16 2.56
N SER A 197 -10.62 12.18 1.50
CA SER A 197 -11.16 13.36 0.83
C SER A 197 -12.22 14.04 1.70
N LYS A 198 -12.68 15.21 1.24
CA LYS A 198 -13.86 15.86 1.82
C LYS A 198 -15.16 15.36 1.17
N LEU A 199 -15.03 14.63 0.06
CA LEU A 199 -16.10 14.07 -0.73
C LEU A 199 -16.17 12.57 -0.46
N GLY A 200 -17.36 11.97 -0.56
CA GLY A 200 -17.52 10.51 -0.46
C GLY A 200 -17.73 9.84 -1.82
N ALA A 201 -17.61 10.61 -2.91
CA ALA A 201 -17.54 10.15 -4.29
C ALA A 201 -16.82 11.21 -5.14
N PRO A 202 -16.27 10.86 -6.31
CA PRO A 202 -15.60 11.81 -7.18
C PRO A 202 -16.58 12.87 -7.72
N ASP A 203 -16.12 14.11 -7.89
CA ASP A 203 -16.82 15.11 -8.69
C ASP A 203 -16.89 14.65 -10.15
N ALA A 204 -17.98 14.98 -10.85
CA ALA A 204 -18.07 14.70 -12.27
C ALA A 204 -16.93 15.42 -13.01
N ILE A 205 -16.23 14.69 -13.89
CA ILE A 205 -15.29 15.31 -14.81
C ILE A 205 -16.13 16.12 -15.80
N GLU A 206 -16.13 17.44 -15.65
CA GLU A 206 -16.72 18.34 -16.65
C GLU A 206 -15.96 18.10 -17.99
N PRO A 207 -16.67 17.85 -19.10
CA PRO A 207 -16.09 17.44 -20.38
C PRO A 207 -15.24 18.51 -21.07
#